data_AF-A0A951EZS8-F1
#
_entry.id   AF-A0A951EZS8-F1
#
_cell.length_a   1.000
_cell.length_b   1.000
_cell.length_c   1.000
_cell.angle_alpha   90.00
_cell.angle_beta   90.00
_cell.angle_gamma   90.00
#
_symmetry.space_group_name_H-M   'P 1'
#
loop_
_entity.id
_entity.type
_entity.pdbx_description
1 polymer ?
#
loop_
_entity_poly.entity_id
_entity_poly.type
_entity_poly.pdbx_seq_one_letter_code
_entity_poly.pdbx_strand_id
1 'polypeptide(L)'
;MIQIKSAKDPFTAPRVAVQAATALARADAMGLLPSDEQIETLDLGSFREAVSHIQRAGIGGNIQLALSDGKPASETAIENALARLNTALEESPAPEFEWKRMS
;
A
#
# COMPACT_ATOMS: atom_id res chain seq x y z
N MET A 1 -8.72 9.01 1.79
CA MET A 1 -8.93 9.10 0.32
C MET A 1 -7.60 9.40 -0.35
N ILE A 2 -6.99 8.38 -0.93
CA ILE A 2 -5.70 8.49 -1.61
C ILE A 2 -5.88 9.08 -3.02
N GLN A 3 -5.12 10.13 -3.37
CA GLN A 3 -5.13 10.76 -4.70
C GLN A 3 -3.72 10.79 -5.32
N ILE A 4 -3.38 9.76 -6.09
CA ILE A 4 -2.08 9.68 -6.78
C ILE A 4 -2.14 10.51 -8.06
N LYS A 5 -1.36 11.60 -8.11
CA LYS A 5 -1.27 12.51 -9.28
C LYS A 5 -0.07 12.20 -10.17
N SER A 6 0.98 11.59 -9.63
CA SER A 6 2.17 11.20 -10.36
C SER A 6 2.83 9.96 -9.75
N ALA A 7 3.62 9.23 -10.52
CA ALA A 7 4.38 8.07 -10.06
C ALA A 7 5.85 8.19 -10.47
N LYS A 8 6.76 7.77 -9.59
CA LYS A 8 8.21 7.74 -9.82
C LYS A 8 8.71 6.30 -9.74
N ASP A 9 9.91 6.04 -10.27
CA ASP A 9 10.53 4.72 -10.17
C ASP A 9 10.52 4.20 -8.71
N PRO A 10 10.15 2.94 -8.49
CA PRO A 10 9.86 1.88 -9.47
C PRO A 10 8.38 1.80 -9.93
N PHE A 11 7.53 2.73 -9.53
CA PHE A 11 6.09 2.77 -9.83
C PHE A 11 5.76 3.38 -11.19
N THR A 12 6.77 3.60 -12.03
CA THR A 12 6.63 3.99 -13.45
C THR A 12 6.18 2.81 -14.31
N ALA A 13 6.50 1.57 -13.89
CA ALA A 13 6.03 0.36 -14.54
C ALA A 13 4.53 0.16 -14.29
N PRO A 14 3.67 0.01 -15.34
CA PRO A 14 2.22 -0.03 -15.17
C PRO A 14 1.72 -1.11 -14.21
N ARG A 15 2.34 -2.30 -14.21
CA ARG A 15 1.94 -3.41 -13.32
C ARG A 15 2.24 -3.10 -11.86
N VAL A 16 3.44 -2.58 -11.59
CA VAL A 16 3.87 -2.14 -10.25
C VAL A 16 2.97 -1.02 -9.74
N ALA A 17 2.67 -0.03 -10.59
CA ALA A 17 1.79 1.09 -10.27
C ALA A 17 0.39 0.62 -9.87
N VAL A 18 -0.22 -0.27 -10.67
CA VAL A 18 -1.57 -0.79 -10.42
C VAL A 18 -1.62 -1.59 -9.11
N GLN A 19 -0.64 -2.47 -8.87
CA GLN A 19 -0.61 -3.27 -7.64
C GLN A 19 -0.38 -2.40 -6.39
N ALA A 20 0.48 -1.38 -6.47
CA ALA A 20 0.69 -0.44 -5.39
C ALA A 20 -0.55 0.40 -5.09
N ALA A 21 -1.20 0.94 -6.13
CA ALA A 21 -2.45 1.69 -5.99
C ALA A 21 -3.57 0.81 -5.40
N THR A 22 -3.67 -0.45 -5.81
CA THR A 22 -4.64 -1.41 -5.26
C THR A 22 -4.41 -1.67 -3.77
N ALA A 23 -3.15 -1.85 -3.36
CA ALA A 23 -2.80 -2.05 -1.96
C ALA A 23 -3.16 -0.82 -1.11
N LEU A 24 -2.86 0.38 -1.61
CA LEU A 24 -3.21 1.64 -0.94
C LEU A 24 -4.73 1.83 -0.83
N ALA A 25 -5.48 1.54 -1.89
CA ALA A 25 -6.94 1.65 -1.87
C ALA A 25 -7.58 0.67 -0.87
N ARG A 26 -7.06 -0.56 -0.78
CA ARG A 26 -7.50 -1.56 0.21
C ARG A 26 -7.19 -1.08 1.63
N ALA A 27 -5.98 -0.57 1.87
CA ALA A 27 -5.59 -0.05 3.17
C ALA A 27 -6.43 1.17 3.59
N ASP A 28 -6.74 2.10 2.67
CA ASP A 28 -7.64 3.24 2.90
C ASP A 28 -9.07 2.76 3.23
N ALA A 29 -9.61 1.81 2.46
CA ALA A 29 -10.93 1.22 2.70
C ALA A 29 -11.02 0.49 4.04
N MET A 30 -9.92 -0.12 4.48
CA MET A 30 -9.79 -0.75 5.80
C MET A 30 -9.48 0.24 6.92
N GLY A 31 -9.39 1.54 6.65
CA GLY A 31 -9.08 2.56 7.66
C GLY A 31 -7.70 2.38 8.31
N LEU A 32 -6.77 1.71 7.61
CA LEU A 32 -5.41 1.50 8.09
C LEU A 32 -4.53 2.73 7.89
N LEU A 33 -4.90 3.57 6.91
CA LEU A 33 -4.20 4.82 6.62
C LEU A 33 -4.81 5.99 7.40
N PRO A 34 -4.01 6.99 7.83
CA PRO A 34 -4.51 8.22 8.44
C PRO A 34 -5.51 8.92 7.52
N SER A 35 -6.58 9.48 8.09
CA SER A 35 -7.63 10.15 7.30
C SER A 35 -7.16 11.43 6.59
N ASP A 36 -6.07 12.02 7.07
CA ASP A 36 -5.39 13.19 6.51
C ASP A 36 -4.24 12.85 5.57
N GLU A 37 -3.90 11.57 5.38
CA GLU A 37 -2.80 11.17 4.51
C GLU A 37 -3.15 11.38 3.03
N GLN A 38 -2.34 12.20 2.35
CA GLN A 38 -2.44 12.49 0.92
C GLN A 38 -1.17 12.06 0.21
N ILE A 39 -1.24 10.95 -0.53
CA ILE A 39 -0.14 10.50 -1.40
C ILE A 39 -0.32 11.13 -2.78
N GLU A 40 0.22 12.33 -2.97
CA GLU A 40 0.16 13.02 -4.27
C GLU A 40 1.12 12.42 -5.31
N THR A 41 2.27 11.93 -4.84
CA THR A 41 3.28 11.26 -5.67
C THR A 41 3.51 9.87 -5.13
N LEU A 42 3.29 8.85 -5.97
CA LEU A 42 3.62 7.47 -5.63
C LEU A 42 5.11 7.24 -5.88
N ASP A 43 5.88 7.26 -4.79
CA ASP A 43 7.31 6.95 -4.76
C ASP A 43 7.64 6.02 -3.59
N LEU A 44 8.91 5.62 -3.48
CA LEU A 44 9.33 4.67 -2.46
C LEU A 44 9.14 5.19 -1.03
N GLY A 45 9.32 6.50 -0.81
CA GLY A 45 9.19 7.09 0.51
C GLY A 45 7.74 7.04 0.98
N SER A 46 6.86 7.66 0.19
CA SER A 46 5.41 7.69 0.45
C SER A 46 4.81 6.29 0.57
N PHE A 47 5.22 5.35 -0.29
CA PHE A 47 4.71 3.98 -0.22
C PHE A 47 5.19 3.22 1.02
N ARG A 48 6.44 3.44 1.47
CA ARG A 48 6.96 2.83 2.71
C ARG A 48 6.22 3.35 3.94
N GLU A 49 5.88 4.64 3.98
CA GLU A 49 5.09 5.20 5.08
C GLU A 49 3.73 4.54 5.18
N ALA A 50 3.00 4.45 4.07
CA ALA A 50 1.72 3.75 4.02
C ALA A 50 1.83 2.27 4.46
N VAL A 51 2.87 1.56 4.02
CA VAL A 51 3.09 0.16 4.42
C VAL A 51 3.43 0.03 5.90
N SER A 52 4.11 1.02 6.49
CA SER A 52 4.35 1.05 7.94
C SER A 52 3.05 1.10 8.73
N HIS A 53 2.04 1.82 8.25
CA HIS A 53 0.71 1.85 8.87
C HIS A 53 0.01 0.48 8.79
N ILE A 54 0.06 -0.17 7.63
CA ILE A 54 -0.49 -1.52 7.43
C ILE A 54 0.18 -2.54 8.37
N GLN A 55 1.51 -2.47 8.52
CA GLN A 55 2.28 -3.34 9.41
C GLN A 55 1.96 -3.09 10.89
N ARG A 56 1.70 -1.84 11.29
CA ARG A 56 1.26 -1.52 12.66
C ARG A 56 -0.07 -2.18 13.02
N ALA A 57 -0.93 -2.43 12.02
CA ALA A 57 -2.17 -3.19 12.20
C ALA A 57 -1.94 -4.72 12.22
N GLY A 58 -0.69 -5.19 12.16
CA GLY A 58 -0.34 -6.60 12.16
C GLY A 58 -0.46 -7.28 10.79
N ILE A 59 -0.76 -6.53 9.73
CA ILE A 59 -0.93 -7.07 8.38
C ILE A 59 0.40 -7.01 7.63
N GLY A 60 0.81 -8.13 7.05
CA GLY A 60 2.00 -8.16 6.20
C GLY A 60 3.33 -7.89 6.93
N GLY A 61 3.45 -8.28 8.20
CA GLY A 61 4.62 -8.02 9.06
C GLY A 61 5.99 -8.50 8.55
N ASN A 62 6.03 -9.39 7.55
CA ASN A 62 7.26 -9.84 6.88
C ASN A 62 7.44 -9.26 5.47
N ILE A 63 6.54 -8.37 5.05
CA ILE A 63 6.69 -7.61 3.81
C ILE A 63 7.54 -6.39 4.16
N GLN A 64 8.77 -6.63 4.64
CA GLN A 64 9.84 -5.67 4.38
C GLN A 64 9.99 -5.68 2.88
N LEU A 65 9.23 -4.79 2.26
CA LEU A 65 9.35 -4.44 0.86
C LEU A 65 10.84 -4.43 0.54
N ALA A 66 11.24 -5.19 -0.48
CA ALA A 66 12.60 -5.28 -0.99
C ALA A 66 13.16 -3.93 -1.49
N LEU A 67 12.50 -2.84 -1.14
CA LEU A 67 12.81 -1.47 -1.42
C LEU A 67 14.00 -0.96 -0.61
N SER A 68 14.58 -1.73 0.33
CA SER A 68 15.67 -1.30 1.23
C SER A 68 16.75 -0.46 0.53
N ASP A 69 17.13 0.62 1.22
CA ASP A 69 18.10 1.62 0.78
C ASP A 69 19.40 0.99 0.26
N GLY A 70 19.65 1.13 -1.05
CA GLY A 70 20.97 0.95 -1.64
C GLY A 70 21.09 0.02 -2.84
N LYS A 71 20.07 -0.76 -3.19
CA LYS A 71 20.02 -1.49 -4.48
C LYS A 71 18.64 -1.39 -5.11
N PRO A 72 18.52 -1.15 -6.43
CA PRO A 72 17.25 -1.32 -7.09
C PRO A 72 16.84 -2.79 -6.95
N ALA A 73 15.80 -3.06 -6.16
CA ALA A 73 15.12 -4.33 -6.29
C ALA A 73 14.68 -4.49 -7.75
N SER A 74 14.84 -5.70 -8.30
CA SER A 74 14.31 -5.96 -9.63
C SER A 74 12.82 -5.70 -9.64
N GLU A 75 12.29 -5.25 -10.78
CA GLU A 75 10.86 -5.02 -10.97
C GLU A 75 10.03 -6.25 -10.53
N THR A 76 10.50 -7.45 -10.87
CA THR A 76 9.90 -8.73 -10.44
C THR A 76 9.88 -8.93 -8.93
N ALA A 77 10.92 -8.50 -8.19
CA ALA A 77 10.93 -8.60 -6.74
C ALA A 77 9.90 -7.67 -6.10
N ILE A 78 9.73 -6.48 -6.70
CA ILE A 78 8.74 -5.49 -6.27
C ILE A 78 7.33 -5.99 -6.57
N GLU A 79 7.07 -6.49 -7.77
CA GLU A 79 5.79 -7.11 -8.16
C GLU A 79 5.41 -8.24 -7.20
N ASN A 80 6.35 -9.13 -6.87
CA ASN A 80 6.10 -10.24 -5.94
C ASN A 80 5.79 -9.76 -4.52
N ALA A 81 6.48 -8.72 -4.05
CA ALA A 81 6.20 -8.14 -2.73
C ALA A 81 4.82 -7.47 -2.69
N LEU A 82 4.46 -6.73 -3.75
CA LEU A 82 3.15 -6.09 -3.89
C LEU A 82 2.01 -7.11 -4.02
N ALA A 83 2.22 -8.21 -4.74
CA ALA A 83 1.25 -9.29 -4.83
C ALA A 83 0.96 -9.88 -3.44
N ARG A 84 2.01 -10.20 -2.67
CA ARG A 84 1.86 -10.70 -1.29
C ARG A 84 1.16 -9.70 -0.37
N LEU A 85 1.44 -8.40 -0.51
CA LEU A 85 0.78 -7.36 0.26
C LEU A 85 -0.72 -7.29 -0.06
N ASN A 86 -1.06 -7.31 -1.35
CA ASN A 86 -2.45 -7.31 -1.78
C ASN A 86 -3.20 -8.55 -1.28
N THR A 87 -2.60 -9.74 -1.35
CA THR A 87 -3.17 -10.96 -0.76
C THR A 87 -3.36 -10.83 0.75
N ALA A 88 -2.36 -10.36 1.48
CA ALA A 88 -2.49 -10.18 2.93
C ALA A 88 -3.60 -9.19 3.30
N LEU A 89 -3.77 -8.10 2.56
CA LEU A 89 -4.87 -7.15 2.74
C LEU A 89 -6.24 -7.75 2.39
N GLU A 90 -6.30 -8.63 1.39
CA GLU A 90 -7.53 -9.31 0.97
C GLU A 90 -7.98 -10.37 1.99
N GLU A 91 -7.03 -11.11 2.54
CA GLU A 91 -7.27 -12.14 3.55
C GLU A 91 -7.48 -11.55 4.95
N SER A 92 -7.12 -10.29 5.15
CA SER A 92 -7.34 -9.59 6.41
C SER A 92 -8.83 -9.26 6.57
N PRO A 93 -9.41 -9.46 7.76
CA PRO A 93 -10.79 -9.08 8.00
C PRO A 93 -10.93 -7.56 7.77
N ALA A 94 -11.71 -7.18 6.77
CA ALA A 94 -12.07 -5.77 6.57
C ALA A 94 -12.83 -5.30 7.82
N PRO A 95 -12.52 -4.11 8.37
CA PRO A 95 -13.32 -3.58 9.45
C PRO A 95 -14.76 -3.40 8.97
N GLU A 96 -15.70 -3.86 9.80
CA GLU A 96 -17.13 -3.62 9.68
C GLU A 96 -17.44 -2.12 9.85
N PHE A 97 -17.02 -1.28 8.91
CA PHE A 97 -17.27 0.17 8.96
C PHE A 97 -18.34 0.59 7.97
N GLU A 98 -19.47 -0.11 7.96
CA GLU A 98 -20.66 0.35 7.23
C GLU A 98 -21.85 0.74 8.11
N TRP A 99 -21.86 0.56 9.43
CA TRP A 99 -23.11 0.73 10.23
C TRP A 99 -23.04 1.80 11.34
N LYS A 100 -22.32 2.92 11.13
CA LYS A 100 -22.37 4.09 12.03
C LYS A 100 -22.75 5.41 11.35
N ARG A 101 -23.63 5.35 10.34
CA ARG A 101 -24.30 6.56 9.78
C ARG A 101 -25.82 6.47 9.71
N MET A 102 -26.43 5.52 10.42
CA MET A 102 -27.88 5.49 10.65
C MET A 102 -28.16 5.18 12.12
N SER A 103 -28.07 6.19 12.98
CA SER A 103 -28.73 6.22 14.29
C SER A 103 -29.00 7.67 14.67
#